data_AF-A0A957YEA5-F1
#
_entry.id   AF-A0A957YEA5-F1
#
_cell.length_a   1.000
_cell.length_b   1.000
_cell.length_c   1.000
_cell.angle_alpha   90.00
_cell.angle_beta   90.00
_cell.angle_gamma   90.00
#
_symmetry.space_group_name_H-M   'P 1'
#
loop_
_entity.id
_entity.type
_entity.pdbx_description
1 polymer ?
#
loop_
_entity_poly.entity_id
_entity_poly.type
_entity_poly.pdbx_seq_one_letter_code
_entity_poly.pdbx_strand_id
1 'polypeptide(L)'
;MFMLLIFATIITVAVVFIALWVYFDETTQCPRCKKFHAKKDIDAQWLGRFEKGTYIGGGRNRRWAIIPHEKYTVTHHCQYCHYEWVTTETKKLYR
;
A
#
# COMPACT_ATOMS: atom_id res chain seq x y z
N MET A 1 -10.35 -40.78 -5.29
CA MET A 1 -8.98 -40.40 -5.69
C MET A 1 -8.95 -39.25 -6.70
N PHE A 2 -9.70 -39.32 -7.80
CA PHE A 2 -9.68 -38.29 -8.86
C PHE A 2 -10.14 -36.88 -8.40
N MET A 3 -11.18 -36.82 -7.56
CA MET A 3 -11.67 -35.56 -6.97
C MET A 3 -10.61 -34.83 -6.14
N LEU A 4 -9.80 -35.55 -5.35
CA LEU A 4 -8.77 -34.94 -4.51
C LEU A 4 -7.65 -34.27 -5.34
N LEU A 5 -7.32 -34.85 -6.50
CA LEU A 5 -6.35 -34.28 -7.42
C LEU A 5 -6.84 -32.95 -8.03
N ILE A 6 -8.13 -32.87 -8.36
CA ILE A 6 -8.76 -31.64 -8.90
C ILE A 6 -8.79 -30.54 -7.84
N PHE A 7 -9.12 -30.87 -6.58
CA PHE A 7 -9.07 -29.89 -5.50
C PHE A 7 -7.65 -29.38 -5.25
N ALA A 8 -6.64 -30.25 -5.31
CA ALA A 8 -5.25 -29.86 -5.12
C ALA A 8 -4.75 -28.87 -6.20
N THR A 9 -5.13 -29.07 -7.47
CA THR A 9 -4.72 -28.17 -8.56
C THR A 9 -5.40 -26.81 -8.50
N ILE A 10 -6.68 -26.75 -8.10
CA ILE A 10 -7.38 -25.47 -7.95
C ILE A 10 -6.74 -24.65 -6.82
N ILE A 11 -6.38 -25.29 -5.70
CA ILE A 11 -5.74 -24.62 -4.56
C ILE A 11 -4.36 -24.08 -4.95
N THR A 12 -3.53 -24.87 -5.63
CA THR A 12 -2.20 -24.40 -6.03
C THR A 12 -2.26 -23.24 -7.02
N VAL A 13 -3.19 -23.27 -7.99
CA VAL A 13 -3.40 -22.14 -8.91
C VAL A 13 -3.84 -20.90 -8.15
N ALA A 14 -4.81 -21.02 -7.22
CA ALA A 14 -5.28 -19.90 -6.42
C ALA A 14 -4.16 -19.29 -5.55
N VAL A 15 -3.33 -20.13 -4.92
CA VAL A 15 -2.19 -19.67 -4.10
C VAL A 15 -1.15 -18.95 -4.97
N VAL A 16 -0.81 -19.48 -6.14
CA VAL A 16 0.11 -18.82 -7.08
C VAL A 16 -0.45 -17.48 -7.56
N PHE A 17 -1.74 -17.40 -7.86
CA PHE A 17 -2.39 -16.14 -8.22
C PHE A 17 -2.35 -15.11 -7.09
N ILE A 18 -2.62 -15.52 -5.84
CA ILE A 18 -2.53 -14.63 -4.67
C ILE A 18 -1.09 -14.16 -4.46
N ALA A 19 -0.11 -15.06 -4.56
CA ALA A 19 1.30 -14.70 -4.42
C ALA A 19 1.76 -13.71 -5.51
N LEU A 20 1.34 -13.93 -6.76
CA LEU A 20 1.57 -12.98 -7.86
C LEU A 20 0.91 -11.64 -7.57
N TRP A 21 -0.33 -11.63 -7.08
CA TRP A 21 -1.08 -10.40 -6.82
C TRP A 21 -0.42 -9.57 -5.71
N VAL A 22 -0.01 -10.21 -4.61
CA VAL A 22 0.75 -9.57 -3.52
C VAL A 22 2.08 -9.02 -4.03
N TYR A 23 2.77 -9.74 -4.92
CA TYR A 23 4.03 -9.28 -5.50
C TYR A 23 3.86 -8.04 -6.40
N PHE A 24 2.74 -7.93 -7.12
CA PHE A 24 2.47 -6.78 -7.98
C PHE A 24 1.97 -5.54 -7.21
N ASP A 25 1.21 -5.72 -6.12
CA ASP A 25 0.64 -4.61 -5.34
C ASP A 25 1.72 -3.70 -4.71
N GLU A 26 2.91 -4.25 -4.45
CA GLU A 26 4.05 -3.48 -3.92
C GLU A 26 4.84 -2.69 -4.99
N THR A 27 4.50 -2.82 -6.27
CA THR A 27 5.29 -2.20 -7.35
C THR A 27 4.89 -0.75 -7.61
N THR A 28 5.69 0.19 -7.09
CA THR A 28 5.50 1.63 -7.37
C THR A 28 6.11 1.98 -8.73
N GLN A 29 5.40 2.78 -9.54
CA GLN A 29 5.90 3.23 -10.84
C GLN A 29 6.92 4.37 -10.65
N CYS A 30 8.10 4.26 -11.28
CA CYS A 30 9.09 5.32 -11.23
C CYS A 30 8.62 6.56 -12.02
N PRO A 31 8.60 7.77 -11.43
CA PRO A 31 8.12 8.98 -12.10
C PRO A 31 9.02 9.40 -13.28
N ARG A 32 10.31 9.05 -13.24
CA ARG A 32 11.29 9.39 -14.29
C ARG A 32 11.22 8.48 -15.52
N CYS A 33 11.36 7.17 -15.34
CA CYS A 33 11.43 6.21 -16.44
C CYS A 33 10.11 5.47 -16.73
N LYS A 34 9.07 5.70 -15.91
CA LYS A 34 7.74 5.07 -16.01
C LYS A 34 7.73 3.54 -15.94
N LYS A 35 8.86 2.90 -15.60
CA LYS A 35 8.94 1.45 -15.39
C LYS A 35 8.39 1.07 -14.01
N PHE A 36 7.73 -0.07 -13.96
CA PHE A 36 7.31 -0.75 -12.72
C PHE A 36 8.52 -1.55 -12.18
N HIS A 37 8.64 -1.70 -10.85
CA HIS A 37 9.85 -2.06 -10.08
C HIS A 37 10.68 -0.86 -9.59
N ALA A 38 10.03 0.02 -8.83
CA ALA A 38 10.73 0.64 -7.71
C ALA A 38 10.97 -0.44 -6.65
N LYS A 39 12.22 -0.66 -6.25
CA LYS A 39 12.46 -1.38 -5.01
C LYS A 39 12.01 -0.43 -3.91
N LYS A 40 10.99 -0.79 -3.14
CA LYS A 40 10.64 -0.07 -1.91
C LYS A 40 11.78 -0.35 -0.94
N ASP A 41 12.80 0.50 -0.95
CA ASP A 41 13.83 0.46 0.08
C ASP A 41 13.12 0.87 1.38
N ILE A 42 13.05 -0.05 2.33
CA ILE A 42 12.17 0.00 3.51
C ILE A 42 12.74 0.96 4.57
N ASP A 43 13.18 2.14 4.16
CA ASP A 43 13.50 3.23 5.07
C ASP A 43 12.26 4.12 5.19
N ALA A 44 11.24 3.58 5.86
CA ALA A 44 10.05 4.33 6.24
C ALA A 44 10.38 5.22 7.44
N GLN A 45 10.74 6.47 7.18
CA GLN A 45 11.00 7.44 8.24
C GLN A 45 9.67 7.98 8.78
N TRP A 46 9.42 7.78 10.07
CA TRP A 46 8.25 8.33 10.74
C TRP A 46 8.35 9.85 10.85
N LEU A 47 7.36 10.56 10.30
CA LEU A 47 7.32 12.03 10.32
C LEU A 47 6.58 12.59 11.54
N GLY A 48 5.75 11.77 12.20
CA GLY A 48 4.94 12.22 13.32
C GLY A 48 3.48 11.81 13.23
N ARG A 49 2.74 12.13 14.29
CA ARG A 49 1.28 12.02 14.36
C ARG A 49 0.65 13.36 14.04
N PHE A 50 -0.32 13.34 13.13
CA PHE A 50 -1.06 14.50 12.66
C PHE A 50 -2.54 14.28 12.90
N GLU A 51 -3.22 15.31 13.37
CA GLU A 51 -4.68 15.27 13.52
C GLU A 51 -5.32 15.87 12.26
N LYS A 52 -6.25 15.14 11.65
CA LYS A 52 -7.03 15.65 10.51
C LYS A 52 -8.50 15.69 10.90
N GLY A 53 -9.08 16.89 10.85
CA GLY A 53 -10.53 17.06 10.93
C GLY A 53 -11.17 16.39 9.72
N THR A 54 -11.87 15.29 9.96
CA THR A 54 -12.66 14.60 8.94
C THR A 54 -14.13 14.91 9.19
N TYR A 55 -14.81 15.34 8.15
CA TYR A 55 -16.23 15.61 8.21
C TYR A 55 -16.99 14.28 8.24
N ILE A 56 -17.69 14.01 9.35
CA ILE A 56 -18.49 12.80 9.51
C ILE A 56 -19.96 13.20 9.53
N GLY A 57 -20.63 13.19 8.36
CA GLY A 57 -22.09 13.15 8.29
C GLY A 57 -22.74 13.99 7.18
N GLY A 58 -23.53 13.34 6.31
CA GLY A 58 -24.53 14.01 5.47
C GLY A 58 -25.82 14.23 6.27
N GLY A 59 -26.07 15.45 6.76
CA GLY A 59 -27.28 15.78 7.51
C GLY A 59 -27.20 17.11 8.27
N ARG A 60 -28.30 17.54 8.91
CA ARG A 60 -28.42 18.82 9.65
C ARG A 60 -27.45 18.97 10.83
N ASN A 61 -26.89 17.87 11.36
CA ASN A 61 -25.89 17.88 12.42
C ASN A 61 -24.48 17.73 11.83
N ARG A 62 -23.83 18.85 11.56
CA ARG A 62 -22.42 18.90 11.13
C ARG A 62 -21.52 18.52 12.31
N ARG A 63 -20.98 17.30 12.33
CA ARG A 63 -19.96 16.88 13.31
C ARG A 63 -18.60 16.75 12.64
N TRP A 64 -17.62 17.45 13.19
CA TRP A 64 -16.21 17.26 12.88
C TRP A 64 -15.65 16.20 13.82
N ALA A 65 -15.13 15.11 13.28
CA ALA A 65 -14.33 14.20 14.08
C ALA A 65 -12.86 14.48 13.80
N ILE A 66 -12.09 14.63 14.87
CA ILE A 66 -10.64 14.71 14.78
C ILE A 66 -10.13 13.28 14.75
N ILE A 67 -9.62 12.85 13.60
CA ILE A 67 -9.06 11.50 13.44
C ILE A 67 -7.53 11.64 13.46
N PRO A 68 -6.82 10.93 14.34
CA PRO A 68 -5.37 10.89 14.32
C PRO A 68 -4.88 10.07 13.13
N HIS A 69 -3.83 10.57 12.49
CA HIS A 69 -3.12 9.94 11.38
C HIS A 69 -1.64 9.90 11.68
N GLU A 70 -0.97 8.83 11.27
CA GLU A 70 0.49 8.77 11.25
C GLU A 70 0.97 9.02 9.82
N LYS A 71 1.95 9.90 9.66
CA LYS A 71 2.59 10.14 8.37
C LYS A 71 3.97 9.50 8.37
N TYR A 72 4.29 8.86 7.26
CA TYR A 72 5.58 8.23 7.01
C TYR A 72 6.11 8.75 5.67
N THR A 73 7.39 9.08 5.63
CA THR A 73 8.12 9.26 4.38
C THR A 73 8.74 7.93 4.00
N VAL A 74 8.41 7.47 2.79
CA VAL A 74 8.96 6.27 2.20
C VAL A 74 9.86 6.70 1.06
N THR A 75 11.14 6.36 1.16
CA THR A 75 12.09 6.55 0.07
C THR A 75 11.99 5.36 -0.89
N HIS A 76 11.91 5.67 -2.18
CA HIS A 76 11.87 4.69 -3.25
C HIS A 76 13.11 4.84 -4.11
N HIS A 77 13.62 3.71 -4.59
CA HIS A 77 14.74 3.70 -5.52
C HIS A 77 14.39 2.88 -6.76
N CYS A 78 14.54 3.48 -7.94
CA CYS A 78 14.30 2.77 -9.20
C CYS A 78 15.49 1.88 -9.54
N GLN A 79 15.26 0.58 -9.67
CA GLN A 79 16.30 -0.38 -10.05
C GLN A 79 16.86 -0.15 -11.47
N TYR A 80 16.11 0.51 -12.37
CA TYR A 80 16.52 0.71 -13.76
C TYR A 80 17.28 2.01 -14.01
N CYS A 81 16.84 3.11 -13.40
CA CYS A 81 17.41 4.44 -13.66
C CYS A 81 18.08 5.06 -12.44
N HIS A 82 18.14 4.33 -11.32
CA HIS A 82 18.73 4.77 -10.06
C HIS A 82 18.17 6.10 -9.54
N TYR A 83 16.98 6.47 -10.01
CA TYR A 83 16.30 7.66 -9.55
C TYR A 83 15.68 7.37 -8.19
N GLU A 84 15.93 8.26 -7.24
CA GLU A 84 15.36 8.23 -5.90
C GLU A 84 14.23 9.24 -5.80
N TRP A 85 13.12 8.84 -5.18
CA TRP A 85 12.02 9.75 -4.85
C TRP A 85 11.39 9.38 -3.53
N VAL A 86 10.79 10.37 -2.87
CA VAL A 86 10.15 10.18 -1.58
C VAL A 86 8.65 10.34 -1.77
N THR A 87 7.87 9.40 -1.24
CA THR A 87 6.41 9.51 -1.14
C THR A 87 5.99 9.62 0.31
N THR A 88 4.93 10.39 0.59
CA THR A 88 4.33 10.43 1.92
C THR A 88 3.17 9.46 2.00
N GLU A 89 3.28 8.44 2.83
CA GLU A 89 2.18 7.55 3.17
C GLU A 89 1.48 8.07 4.43
N THR A 90 0.14 8.05 4.44
CA THR A 90 -0.66 8.43 5.61
C THR A 90 -1.47 7.24 6.09
N LYS A 91 -1.19 6.78 7.31
CA LYS A 91 -1.92 5.68 7.93
C LYS A 91 -2.97 6.23 8.90
N LYS A 92 -4.23 5.81 8.74
CA LYS A 92 -5.30 6.12 9.69
C LYS A 92 -5.09 5.31 10.97
N LEU A 93 -5.15 5.95 12.12
CA LEU A 93 -5.24 5.27 13.40
C LEU A 93 -6.72 5.09 13.72
N TYR A 94 -7.24 3.89 13.49
CA TYR A 94 -8.52 3.48 14.08
C TYR A 94 -8.24 3.11 15.53
N ARG A 95 -8.95 3.76 16.45
CA ARG A 95 -8.90 3.46 17.89
C ARG A 95 -10.19 2.75 18.28
#